data_AF-A0A3N5LKH7-F1
#
_entry.id   AF-A0A3N5LKH7-F1
#
_cell.length_a   1.000
_cell.length_b   1.000
_cell.length_c   1.000
_cell.angle_alpha   90.00
_cell.angle_beta   90.00
_cell.angle_gamma   90.00
#
_symmetry.space_group_name_H-M   'P 1'
#
loop_
_entity.id
_entity.type
_entity.pdbx_description
1 polymer ?
#
loop_
_entity_poly.entity_id
_entity_poly.type
_entity_poly.pdbx_seq_one_letter_code
_entity_poly.pdbx_strand_id
1 'polypeptide(L)'
;MSIGKKVLQLRLQSKMTQQEISELTGLAVSYLSRLENERITPSIRTLTRIADAFGVPVTRLLEAEPERRGGEHCPVSPSGHCLLNQLSVGKGRRPRVESESYSPYQLEILRMCNRLLQSEDREIIDSLSTVLKSLVTLAGSREKVPVH
;
A
#
# COMPACT_ATOMS: atom_id res chain seq x y z
N MET A 1 -2.04 11.26 -1.01
CA MET A 1 -1.09 11.94 -0.11
C MET A 1 -1.47 13.41 0.00
N SER A 2 -1.42 14.01 1.20
CA SER A 2 -1.79 15.42 1.39
C SER A 2 -0.68 16.38 0.94
N ILE A 3 -1.03 17.67 0.81
CA ILE A 3 -0.10 18.74 0.42
C ILE A 3 1.06 18.87 1.42
N GLY A 4 0.76 18.85 2.72
CA GLY A 4 1.79 18.93 3.77
C GLY A 4 2.82 17.80 3.67
N LYS A 5 2.37 16.58 3.39
CA LYS A 5 3.24 15.42 3.19
C LYS A 5 4.09 15.51 1.93
N LYS A 6 3.58 16.10 0.85
CA LYS A 6 4.37 16.35 -0.37
C LYS A 6 5.49 17.36 -0.13
N VAL A 7 5.20 18.43 0.61
CA VAL A 7 6.22 19.43 0.98
C VAL A 7 7.31 18.79 1.85
N LEU A 8 6.92 17.98 2.84
CA LEU A 8 7.86 17.20 3.65
C LEU A 8 8.72 16.26 2.78
N GLN A 9 8.11 15.55 1.84
CA GLN A 9 8.83 14.64 0.95
C GLN A 9 9.86 15.37 0.08
N LEU A 10 9.47 16.48 -0.56
CA LEU A 10 10.40 17.29 -1.35
C LEU A 10 11.56 17.80 -0.49
N ARG A 11 11.26 18.28 0.72
CA ARG A 11 12.30 18.71 1.66
C ARG A 11 13.31 17.61 1.97
N LEU A 12 12.83 16.41 2.29
CA LEU A 12 13.69 15.27 2.62
C LEU A 12 14.49 14.79 1.41
N GLN A 13 13.89 14.79 0.20
CA GLN A 13 14.58 14.44 -1.04
C GLN A 13 15.69 15.43 -1.38
N SER A 14 15.46 16.73 -1.13
CA SER A 14 16.46 17.78 -1.27
C SER A 14 17.45 17.84 -0.10
N LYS A 15 17.33 16.95 0.89
CA LYS A 15 18.18 16.89 2.10
C LYS A 15 18.23 18.22 2.89
N MET A 16 17.15 18.99 2.85
CA MET A 16 17.07 20.28 3.53
C MET A 16 16.39 20.18 4.90
N THR A 17 16.85 20.99 5.83
CA THR A 17 16.20 21.28 7.11
C THR A 17 15.03 22.25 6.89
N GLN A 18 14.14 22.34 7.88
CA GLN A 18 13.07 23.33 7.84
C GLN A 18 13.61 24.76 7.90
N GLN A 19 14.80 24.96 8.48
CA GLN A 19 15.45 26.26 8.56
C GLN A 19 15.98 26.72 7.19
N GLU A 20 16.63 25.83 6.44
CA GLU A 20 17.13 26.16 5.10
C GLU A 20 15.98 26.49 4.13
N ILE A 21 14.85 25.77 4.18
CA ILE A 21 13.67 26.14 3.37
C ILE A 21 13.02 27.41 3.88
N SER A 22 13.01 27.66 5.19
CA SER A 22 12.51 28.91 5.76
C SER A 22 13.27 30.11 5.18
N GLU A 23 14.59 29.99 5.04
CA GLU A 23 15.45 31.02 4.43
C GLU A 23 15.15 31.22 2.94
N LEU A 24 15.01 30.13 2.17
CA LEU A 24 14.69 30.22 0.74
C LEU A 24 13.29 30.76 0.46
N THR A 25 12.31 30.30 1.24
CA THR A 25 10.90 30.64 1.00
C THR A 25 10.50 31.93 1.68
N GLY A 26 11.19 32.38 2.74
CA GLY A 26 10.78 33.46 3.62
C GLY A 26 9.56 33.13 4.48
N LEU A 27 9.31 31.84 4.74
CA LEU A 27 8.23 31.36 5.62
C LEU A 27 8.80 30.96 6.96
N ALA A 28 8.14 31.32 8.06
CA ALA A 28 8.61 30.93 9.39
C ALA A 28 8.75 29.40 9.53
N VAL A 29 9.79 28.93 10.20
CA VAL A 29 10.01 27.50 10.50
C VAL A 29 8.77 26.86 11.16
N SER A 30 8.11 27.59 12.06
CA SER A 30 6.86 27.15 12.71
C SER A 30 5.70 26.96 11.72
N TYR A 31 5.64 27.76 10.66
CA TYR A 31 4.67 27.60 9.57
C TYR A 31 4.94 26.33 8.78
N LEU A 32 6.20 26.10 8.37
CA LEU A 32 6.62 24.89 7.66
C LEU A 32 6.35 23.63 8.48
N SER A 33 6.68 23.65 9.77
CA SER A 33 6.39 22.53 10.68
C SER A 33 4.89 22.25 10.78
N ARG A 34 4.05 23.28 10.95
CA ARG A 34 2.60 23.11 10.98
C ARG A 34 2.05 22.61 9.64
N LEU A 35 2.62 23.06 8.52
CA LEU A 35 2.24 22.61 7.18
C LEU A 35 2.58 21.14 6.96
N GLU A 36 3.81 20.72 7.24
CA GLU A 36 4.29 19.34 7.08
C GLU A 36 3.52 18.35 7.97
N ASN A 37 3.03 18.83 9.12
CA ASN A 37 2.20 18.08 10.06
C ASN A 37 0.69 18.26 9.84
N GLU A 38 0.27 18.82 8.70
CA GLU A 38 -1.14 18.93 8.29
C GLU A 38 -2.03 19.73 9.27
N ARG A 39 -1.43 20.67 10.02
CA ARG A 39 -2.10 21.53 11.00
C ARG A 39 -2.62 22.85 10.40
N ILE A 40 -2.23 23.17 9.17
CA ILE A 40 -2.67 24.37 8.45
C ILE A 40 -2.89 24.05 6.98
N THR A 41 -3.74 24.84 6.33
CA THR A 41 -3.94 24.79 4.89
C THR A 41 -3.24 26.00 4.26
N PRO A 42 -2.25 25.80 3.37
CA PRO A 42 -1.53 26.89 2.72
C PRO A 42 -2.36 27.51 1.59
N SER A 43 -2.08 28.76 1.25
CA SER A 43 -2.63 29.41 0.06
C SER A 43 -1.91 28.95 -1.21
N ILE A 44 -2.52 29.11 -2.39
CA ILE A 44 -1.88 28.85 -3.69
C ILE A 44 -0.59 29.67 -3.84
N ARG A 45 -0.60 30.93 -3.39
CA ARG A 45 0.59 31.80 -3.40
C ARG A 45 1.72 31.24 -2.55
N THR A 46 1.38 30.69 -1.37
CA THR A 46 2.35 30.03 -0.49
C THR A 46 2.91 28.77 -1.14
N LEU A 47 2.06 27.95 -1.76
CA LEU A 47 2.48 26.74 -2.45
C LEU A 47 3.39 27.04 -3.65
N THR A 48 3.12 28.11 -4.38
CA THR A 48 3.95 28.55 -5.50
C THR A 48 5.35 28.91 -4.99
N ARG A 49 5.46 29.73 -3.93
CA ARG A 49 6.75 30.07 -3.29
C ARG A 49 7.53 28.84 -2.85
N ILE A 50 6.85 27.85 -2.27
CA ILE A 50 7.49 26.60 -1.83
C ILE A 50 7.97 25.80 -3.05
N ALA A 51 7.16 25.68 -4.10
CA ALA A 51 7.51 24.98 -5.33
C ALA A 51 8.72 25.63 -6.03
N ASP A 52 8.75 26.97 -6.09
CA ASP A 52 9.86 27.75 -6.64
C ASP A 52 11.16 27.50 -5.87
N ALA A 53 11.11 27.46 -4.53
CA ALA A 53 12.27 27.16 -3.69
C ALA A 53 12.83 25.74 -3.92
N PHE A 54 12.00 24.81 -4.40
CA PHE A 54 12.41 23.46 -4.77
C PHE A 54 12.74 23.31 -6.27
N GLY A 55 12.52 24.34 -7.10
CA GLY A 55 12.69 24.26 -8.54
C GLY A 55 11.72 23.29 -9.23
N VAL A 56 10.51 23.12 -8.70
CA VAL A 56 9.47 22.24 -9.26
C VAL A 56 8.22 23.03 -9.64
N PRO A 57 7.41 22.58 -10.62
CA PRO A 57 6.14 23.22 -10.90
C PRO A 57 5.18 23.05 -9.71
N VAL A 58 4.37 24.07 -9.43
CA VAL A 58 3.36 24.04 -8.36
C VAL A 58 2.35 22.90 -8.53
N THR A 59 2.14 22.44 -9.76
CA THR A 59 1.31 21.27 -10.07
C THR A 59 1.80 20.03 -9.32
N ARG A 60 3.10 19.85 -9.09
CA ARG A 60 3.64 18.71 -8.34
C ARG A 60 3.12 18.65 -6.89
N LEU A 61 2.83 19.81 -6.28
CA LEU A 61 2.21 19.89 -4.95
C LEU A 61 0.70 19.67 -5.00
N LEU A 62 0.05 20.04 -6.10
CA LEU A 62 -1.40 20.02 -6.29
C LEU A 62 -1.94 18.74 -6.91
N GLU A 63 -1.12 18.01 -7.67
CA GLU A 63 -1.46 16.78 -8.38
C GLU A 63 -2.04 15.78 -7.38
N ALA A 64 -3.34 15.53 -7.45
CA ALA A 64 -3.86 14.37 -6.73
C ALA A 64 -3.05 13.18 -7.25
N GLU A 65 -2.26 12.54 -6.36
CA GLU A 65 -1.86 11.16 -6.60
C GLU A 65 -3.14 10.47 -7.05
N PRO A 66 -3.14 9.76 -8.20
CA PRO A 66 -4.34 9.10 -8.67
C PRO A 66 -4.89 8.40 -7.45
N GLU A 67 -6.11 8.76 -7.04
CA GLU A 67 -6.77 8.05 -5.96
C GLU A 67 -6.58 6.60 -6.36
N ARG A 68 -5.81 5.86 -5.57
CA ARG A 68 -5.77 4.42 -5.70
C ARG A 68 -7.19 4.06 -5.37
N ARG A 69 -8.05 4.02 -6.38
CA ARG A 69 -9.45 3.66 -6.26
C ARG A 69 -9.38 2.35 -5.53
N GLY A 70 -9.83 2.38 -4.27
CA GLY A 70 -9.99 1.18 -3.48
C GLY A 70 -11.08 0.39 -4.18
N GLY A 71 -10.66 -0.51 -5.05
CA GLY A 71 -11.52 -1.37 -5.85
C GLY A 71 -10.71 -2.06 -6.94
N GLU A 72 -10.60 -3.39 -6.84
CA GLU A 72 -10.31 -4.32 -7.94
C GLU A 72 -8.84 -4.57 -8.36
N HIS A 73 -7.90 -4.64 -7.42
CA HIS A 73 -6.66 -5.42 -7.66
C HIS A 73 -6.26 -6.20 -6.41
N CYS A 74 -6.12 -7.52 -6.56
CA CYS A 74 -5.49 -8.37 -5.54
C CYS A 74 -4.01 -7.96 -5.40
N PRO A 75 -3.54 -7.56 -4.21
CA PRO A 75 -2.22 -7.02 -4.01
C PRO A 75 -1.22 -8.16 -3.84
N VAL A 76 -0.92 -8.91 -4.89
CA VAL A 76 0.30 -9.72 -4.84
C VAL A 76 1.46 -8.76 -5.10
N SER A 77 1.90 -8.06 -4.05
CA SER A 77 3.21 -7.41 -4.03
C SER A 77 4.29 -8.46 -4.31
N PRO A 78 5.42 -8.10 -4.95
CA PRO A 78 6.61 -8.94 -5.00
C PRO A 78 7.09 -9.43 -3.61
N SER A 79 6.65 -8.78 -2.51
CA SER A 79 6.95 -9.13 -1.13
C SER A 79 5.94 -10.06 -0.44
N GLY A 80 4.85 -10.48 -1.11
CA GLY A 80 3.94 -11.52 -0.58
C GLY A 80 2.88 -11.10 0.45
N HIS A 81 2.65 -9.81 0.72
CA HIS A 81 1.55 -9.42 1.62
C HIS A 81 0.20 -9.42 0.89
N CYS A 82 -0.55 -10.52 1.01
CA CYS A 82 -1.88 -10.67 0.41
C CYS A 82 -3.02 -10.57 1.45
N LEU A 83 -4.22 -10.24 0.96
CA LEU A 83 -5.51 -10.08 1.64
C LEU A 83 -6.07 -11.34 2.37
N LEU A 84 -5.28 -12.39 2.61
CA LEU A 84 -5.72 -13.61 3.30
C LEU A 84 -6.28 -13.34 4.70
N ASN A 85 -5.79 -12.27 5.32
CA ASN A 85 -6.30 -11.71 6.56
C ASN A 85 -7.79 -11.31 6.53
N GLN A 86 -8.45 -11.19 5.36
CA GLN A 86 -9.88 -10.86 5.26
C GLN A 86 -10.81 -12.07 5.12
N LEU A 87 -10.33 -13.27 4.76
CA LEU A 87 -11.19 -14.47 4.72
C LEU A 87 -11.57 -14.95 6.13
N SER A 88 -10.84 -14.53 7.16
CA SER A 88 -11.08 -14.86 8.56
C SER A 88 -11.93 -13.81 9.31
N VAL A 89 -12.26 -12.65 8.71
CA VAL A 89 -12.93 -11.54 9.41
C VAL A 89 -14.44 -11.63 9.23
N GLY A 90 -15.01 -12.72 9.73
CA GLY A 90 -16.36 -12.64 10.28
C GLY A 90 -16.30 -11.73 11.51
N LYS A 91 -16.93 -10.55 11.44
CA LYS A 91 -17.12 -9.58 12.53
C LYS A 91 -15.85 -8.88 13.04
N GLY A 92 -15.47 -7.78 12.37
CA GLY A 92 -15.01 -6.55 13.02
C GLY A 92 -13.69 -6.57 13.80
N ARG A 93 -12.87 -7.61 13.75
CA ARG A 93 -11.50 -7.58 14.30
C ARG A 93 -10.47 -7.35 13.20
N ARG A 94 -9.55 -6.40 13.42
CA ARG A 94 -8.34 -6.28 12.61
C ARG A 94 -7.47 -7.54 12.85
N PRO A 95 -7.09 -8.26 11.80
CA PRO A 95 -6.25 -9.43 11.95
C PRO A 95 -4.85 -9.03 12.40
N ARG A 96 -4.20 -9.89 13.19
CA ARG A 96 -2.81 -9.69 13.60
C ARG A 96 -1.92 -9.86 12.36
N VAL A 97 -1.04 -8.91 12.12
CA VAL A 97 -0.06 -8.98 11.03
C VAL A 97 1.05 -9.93 11.48
N GLU A 98 0.83 -11.23 11.33
CA GLU A 98 1.93 -12.19 11.27
C GLU A 98 2.39 -12.23 9.81
N SER A 99 3.68 -11.99 9.58
CA SER A 99 4.25 -11.94 8.24
C SER A 99 4.26 -13.34 7.62
N GLU A 100 3.25 -13.66 6.81
CA GLU A 100 3.23 -14.87 5.98
C GLU A 100 4.48 -14.86 5.08
N SER A 101 5.35 -15.85 5.27
CA SER A 101 6.60 -16.00 4.50
C SER A 101 6.46 -17.20 3.57
N TYR A 102 6.61 -16.95 2.28
CA TYR A 102 6.52 -17.98 1.22
C TYR A 102 7.90 -18.24 0.61
N SER A 103 8.21 -19.50 0.35
CA SER A 103 9.38 -19.86 -0.47
C SER A 103 9.15 -19.46 -1.93
N PRO A 104 10.21 -19.32 -2.75
CA PRO A 104 10.08 -19.05 -4.18
C PRO A 104 9.14 -20.03 -4.90
N TYR A 105 9.19 -21.31 -4.52
CA TYR A 105 8.32 -22.36 -5.06
C TYR A 105 6.85 -22.16 -4.66
N GLN A 106 6.58 -21.77 -3.41
CA GLN A 106 5.22 -21.46 -2.96
C GLN A 106 4.64 -20.24 -3.70
N LEU A 107 5.46 -19.22 -3.96
CA LEU A 107 5.07 -18.05 -4.76
C LEU A 107 4.77 -18.41 -6.22
N GLU A 108 5.53 -19.34 -6.80
CA GLU A 108 5.28 -19.86 -8.15
C GLU A 108 3.91 -20.52 -8.25
N ILE A 109 3.58 -21.41 -7.30
CA ILE A 109 2.26 -22.07 -7.24
C ILE A 109 1.14 -21.03 -7.11
N LEU A 110 1.29 -20.05 -6.21
CA LEU A 110 0.29 -18.99 -6.03
C LEU A 110 0.05 -18.19 -7.32
N ARG A 111 1.12 -17.88 -8.07
CA ARG A 111 1.03 -17.17 -9.35
C ARG A 111 0.34 -18.02 -10.42
N MET A 112 0.61 -19.32 -10.47
CA MET A 112 -0.07 -20.23 -11.39
C MET A 112 -1.56 -20.31 -11.10
N CYS A 113 -1.94 -20.48 -9.83
CA CYS A 113 -3.35 -20.45 -9.42
C CYS A 113 -4.02 -19.12 -9.78
N ASN A 114 -3.35 -18.00 -9.51
CA ASN A 114 -3.89 -16.67 -9.87
C ASN A 114 -4.07 -16.51 -11.39
N ARG A 115 -3.15 -17.02 -12.21
CA ARG A 115 -3.29 -17.01 -13.68
C ARG A 115 -4.50 -17.82 -14.13
N LEU A 116 -4.72 -19.01 -13.56
CA LEU A 116 -5.86 -19.87 -13.89
C LEU A 116 -7.19 -19.20 -13.50
N LEU A 117 -7.24 -18.54 -12.35
CA LEU A 117 -8.43 -17.79 -11.88
C LEU A 117 -8.76 -16.57 -12.74
N GLN A 118 -7.75 -15.99 -13.41
CA GLN A 118 -7.92 -14.87 -14.34
C GLN A 118 -8.29 -15.32 -15.76
N SER A 119 -8.40 -16.62 -16.02
CA SER A 119 -8.92 -17.11 -17.30
C SER A 119 -10.43 -16.88 -17.39
N GLU A 120 -10.96 -16.66 -18.59
CA GLU A 120 -12.40 -16.59 -18.85
C GLU A 120 -13.06 -17.98 -18.91
N ASP A 121 -12.28 -19.04 -18.70
CA ASP A 121 -12.69 -20.44 -18.80
C ASP A 121 -13.23 -20.96 -17.46
N ARG A 122 -14.56 -21.15 -17.40
CA ARG A 122 -15.24 -21.63 -16.19
C ARG A 122 -14.87 -23.07 -15.83
N GLU A 123 -14.61 -23.94 -16.81
CA GLU A 123 -14.29 -25.34 -16.52
C GLU A 123 -12.95 -25.46 -15.78
N ILE A 124 -11.98 -24.62 -16.16
CA ILE A 124 -10.68 -24.53 -15.48
C ILE A 124 -10.85 -24.06 -14.03
N ILE A 125 -11.69 -23.05 -13.81
CA ILE A 125 -11.93 -22.48 -12.47
C ILE A 125 -12.61 -23.53 -11.56
N ASP A 126 -13.63 -24.22 -12.06
CA ASP A 126 -14.37 -25.23 -11.31
C ASP A 126 -13.50 -26.46 -10.99
N SER A 127 -12.66 -26.87 -11.95
CA SER A 127 -11.68 -27.94 -11.75
C SER A 127 -10.66 -27.57 -10.67
N LEU A 128 -10.09 -26.36 -10.74
CA LEU A 128 -9.17 -25.85 -9.72
C LEU A 128 -9.83 -25.80 -8.35
N SER A 129 -11.08 -25.31 -8.26
CA SER A 129 -11.82 -25.28 -6.99
C SER A 129 -12.00 -26.69 -6.40
N THR A 130 -12.35 -27.67 -7.22
CA THR A 130 -12.60 -29.05 -6.80
C THR A 130 -11.34 -29.71 -6.25
N VAL A 131 -10.20 -29.53 -6.93
CA VAL A 131 -8.90 -30.06 -6.50
C VAL A 131 -8.47 -29.41 -5.19
N LEU A 132 -8.52 -28.07 -5.11
CA LEU A 132 -8.11 -27.35 -3.89
C LEU A 132 -8.98 -27.71 -2.69
N LYS A 133 -10.30 -27.81 -2.84
CA LYS A 133 -11.21 -28.25 -1.77
C LYS A 133 -10.87 -29.65 -1.27
N SER A 134 -10.58 -30.58 -2.19
CA SER A 134 -10.18 -31.95 -1.85
C SER A 134 -8.88 -31.98 -1.06
N LEU A 135 -7.87 -31.22 -1.49
CA LEU A 135 -6.57 -31.14 -0.83
C LEU A 135 -6.65 -30.50 0.57
N VAL A 136 -7.44 -29.42 0.73
CA VAL A 136 -7.66 -28.77 2.03
C VAL A 136 -8.35 -29.72 3.00
N THR A 137 -9.37 -30.44 2.54
CA THR A 137 -10.08 -31.44 3.34
C THR A 137 -9.14 -32.57 3.77
N LEU A 138 -8.28 -33.04 2.86
CA LEU A 138 -7.27 -34.06 3.17
C LEU A 138 -6.24 -33.56 4.20
N ALA A 139 -5.78 -32.31 4.08
CA ALA A 139 -4.82 -31.73 5.02
C ALA A 139 -5.41 -31.61 6.44
N GLY A 140 -6.65 -31.12 6.58
CA GLY A 140 -7.34 -31.03 7.88
C GLY A 140 -7.68 -32.39 8.50
N SER A 141 -7.69 -33.47 7.71
CA SER A 141 -7.91 -34.84 8.20
C SER A 141 -6.65 -35.44 8.84
N ARG A 142 -5.45 -34.94 8.48
CA ARG A 142 -4.15 -35.43 9.00
C ARG A 142 -3.77 -34.84 10.36
N GLU A 143 -4.39 -33.75 10.80
CA GLU A 143 -4.18 -33.15 12.12
C GLU A 143 -4.92 -33.87 13.26
N LYS A 144 -5.75 -34.89 12.96
CA LYS A 144 -6.54 -35.66 13.95
C LYS A 144 -5.98 -37.06 14.25
N VAL A 145 -4.68 -37.28 14.18
CA VAL A 145 -4.07 -38.52 14.70
C VAL A 145 -3.60 -38.25 16.14
N PRO A 146 -4.27 -38.76 17.18
CA PRO A 146 -3.74 -38.70 18.53
C PRO A 146 -2.51 -39.60 18.61
N VAL A 147 -1.36 -39.01 18.90
CA VAL A 147 -0.17 -39.77 19.30
C VAL A 147 -0.48 -40.28 20.71
N HIS A 148 -0.64 -41.60 20.85
CA HIS A 148 -0.65 -42.31 22.13
C HIS A 148 0.75 -42.35 22.73
#